data_AF-A0AAD6WKU7-F1
#
_entry.id   AF-A0AAD6WKU7-F1
#
_cell.length_a   1.000
_cell.length_b   1.000
_cell.length_c   1.000
_cell.angle_alpha   90.00
_cell.angle_beta   90.00
_cell.angle_gamma   90.00
#
_symmetry.space_group_name_H-M   'P 1'
#
loop_
_entity.id
_entity.type
_entity.pdbx_description
1 polymer ?
#
loop_
_entity_poly.entity_id
_entity_poly.type
_entity_poly.pdbx_seq_one_letter_code
_entity_poly.pdbx_strand_id
1 'polypeptide(L)'
;MKKLAAHNFEDLLQCALPVFEDLLHAPHDAIVQDLLFTLAYWHVLTKLRMHTEFTLKCLTDVTKSLFRQLRYFTRVTCAAFNTQELPREEAARGRRNAKMAA
;
A
#
# COMPACT_ATOMS: atom_id res chain seq x y z
N MET A 1 -6.46 3.81 -13.04
CA MET A 1 -6.62 2.36 -13.33
C MET A 1 -8.12 2.03 -13.33
N LYS A 2 -8.67 1.41 -14.38
CA LYS A 2 -10.08 0.95 -14.41
C LYS A 2 -10.09 -0.57 -14.61
N LYS A 3 -10.96 -1.28 -13.88
CA LYS A 3 -11.16 -2.74 -13.98
C LYS A 3 -9.94 -3.61 -13.57
N LEU A 4 -9.22 -3.24 -12.51
CA LEU A 4 -8.24 -4.16 -11.93
C LEU A 4 -8.93 -5.23 -11.11
N ALA A 5 -8.61 -6.49 -11.38
CA ALA A 5 -8.94 -7.61 -10.51
C ALA A 5 -7.90 -7.70 -9.38
N ALA A 6 -8.23 -8.46 -8.33
CA ALA A 6 -7.37 -8.61 -7.15
C ALA A 6 -5.94 -9.09 -7.51
N HIS A 7 -5.83 -10.04 -8.44
CA HIS A 7 -4.52 -10.56 -8.88
C HIS A 7 -3.65 -9.50 -9.55
N ASN A 8 -4.23 -8.48 -10.21
CA ASN A 8 -3.42 -7.41 -10.80
C ASN A 8 -2.70 -6.59 -9.73
N PHE A 9 -3.31 -6.39 -8.56
CA PHE A 9 -2.65 -5.67 -7.46
C PHE A 9 -1.52 -6.50 -6.86
N GLU A 10 -1.69 -7.82 -6.79
CA GLU A 10 -0.61 -8.72 -6.41
C GLU A 10 0.56 -8.64 -7.39
N ASP A 11 0.29 -8.75 -8.69
CA ASP A 11 1.34 -8.69 -9.73
C ASP A 11 2.09 -7.35 -9.69
N LEU A 12 1.38 -6.24 -9.47
CA LEU A 12 1.99 -4.92 -9.29
C LEU A 12 2.87 -4.87 -8.03
N LEU A 13 2.42 -5.45 -6.92
CA LEU A 13 3.17 -5.48 -5.67
C LEU A 13 4.47 -6.28 -5.79
N GLN A 14 4.44 -7.42 -6.51
CA GLN A 14 5.63 -8.26 -6.73
C GLN A 14 6.75 -7.51 -7.50
N CYS A 15 6.38 -6.57 -8.36
CA CYS A 15 7.31 -5.79 -9.18
C CYS A 15 7.58 -4.39 -8.62
N ALA A 16 7.00 -4.02 -7.47
CA ALA A 16 7.02 -2.64 -7.00
C ALA A 16 8.39 -2.17 -6.52
N LEU A 17 9.14 -2.99 -5.76
CA LEU A 17 10.42 -2.61 -5.15
C LEU A 17 11.38 -1.88 -6.12
N PRO A 18 11.79 -2.47 -7.27
CA PRO A 18 12.71 -1.80 -8.18
C PRO A 18 12.11 -0.57 -8.88
N VAL A 19 10.79 -0.48 -9.00
CA VAL A 19 10.12 0.68 -9.62
C VAL A 19 10.15 1.90 -8.70
N PHE A 20 10.13 1.66 -7.39
CA PHE A 20 10.18 2.70 -6.37
C PHE A 20 11.59 2.99 -5.86
N GLU A 21 12.62 2.28 -6.34
CA GLU A 21 14.01 2.45 -5.89
C GLU A 21 14.55 3.79 -6.37
N ASP A 22 15.08 4.60 -5.44
CA ASP A 22 15.56 5.97 -5.68
C ASP A 22 14.52 6.91 -6.31
N LEU A 23 13.23 6.55 -6.28
CA LEU A 23 12.16 7.37 -6.83
C LEU A 23 11.91 8.60 -5.94
N LEU A 24 12.11 8.44 -4.63
CA LEU A 24 11.93 9.52 -3.66
C LEU A 24 13.28 9.94 -3.08
N HIS A 25 13.34 11.15 -2.54
CA HIS A 25 14.52 11.57 -1.78
C HIS A 25 14.50 10.99 -0.37
N ALA A 26 15.69 10.77 0.19
CA ALA A 26 15.83 10.40 1.60
C ALA A 26 15.12 11.43 2.51
N PRO A 27 14.42 11.00 3.57
CA PRO A 27 14.32 9.63 4.07
C PRO A 27 13.18 8.79 3.46
N HIS A 28 12.39 9.37 2.55
CA HIS A 28 11.11 8.80 2.13
C HIS A 28 11.24 7.54 1.28
N ASP A 29 12.31 7.44 0.49
CA ASP A 29 12.59 6.26 -0.32
C ASP A 29 12.69 4.99 0.53
N ALA A 30 13.58 5.01 1.52
CA ALA A 30 13.76 3.89 2.46
C ALA A 30 12.46 3.51 3.17
N ILE A 31 11.65 4.50 3.56
CA ILE A 31 10.35 4.25 4.22
C ILE A 31 9.39 3.50 3.29
N VAL A 32 9.33 3.91 2.02
CA VAL A 32 8.47 3.27 1.02
C VAL A 32 9.00 1.89 0.66
N GLN A 33 10.31 1.72 0.49
CA GLN A 33 10.95 0.43 0.24
C GLN A 33 10.68 -0.58 1.35
N ASP A 34 10.89 -0.18 2.62
CA ASP A 34 10.61 -1.03 3.79
C ASP A 34 9.13 -1.45 3.86
N LEU A 35 8.23 -0.51 3.56
CA LEU A 35 6.79 -0.77 3.57
C LEU A 35 6.38 -1.72 2.44
N LEU A 36 6.89 -1.51 1.22
CA LEU A 36 6.62 -2.37 0.06
C LEU A 36 7.15 -3.78 0.28
N PHE A 37 8.37 -3.92 0.80
CA PHE A 37 8.94 -5.21 1.16
C PHE A 37 8.07 -5.94 2.17
N THR A 38 7.68 -5.26 3.25
CA THR A 38 6.90 -5.87 4.34
C THR A 38 5.49 -6.22 3.87
N LEU A 39 4.89 -5.41 3.02
CA LEU A 39 3.59 -5.69 2.41
C LEU A 39 3.67 -6.91 1.47
N ALA A 40 4.72 -7.01 0.66
CA ALA A 40 4.94 -8.18 -0.20
C ALA A 40 5.15 -9.45 0.62
N TYR A 41 5.97 -9.40 1.68
CA TYR A 41 6.19 -10.54 2.56
C TYR A 41 4.91 -10.96 3.29
N TRP A 42 4.15 -10.00 3.81
CA TRP A 42 2.83 -10.23 4.40
C TRP A 42 1.89 -10.93 3.41
N HIS A 43 1.81 -10.41 2.17
CA HIS A 43 0.94 -10.94 1.14
C HIS A 43 1.29 -12.40 0.80
N VAL A 44 2.57 -12.73 0.63
CA VAL A 44 3.04 -14.11 0.41
C VAL A 44 2.61 -15.03 1.55
N LEU A 45 2.78 -14.61 2.81
CA LEU A 45 2.37 -15.39 3.96
C LEU A 45 0.86 -15.63 3.99
N THR A 46 0.04 -14.62 3.68
CA THR A 46 -1.44 -14.77 3.63
C THR A 46 -1.93 -15.71 2.53
N LYS A 47 -1.15 -15.85 1.44
CA LYS A 47 -1.53 -16.64 0.27
C LYS A 47 -1.06 -18.09 0.34
N LEU A 48 -0.31 -18.48 1.38
CA LEU A 48 0.13 -19.86 1.55
C LEU A 48 -1.08 -20.82 1.54
N ARG A 49 -1.02 -21.86 0.72
CA ARG A 49 -2.06 -22.89 0.67
C ARG A 49 -2.09 -23.79 1.90
N MET A 50 -0.97 -23.82 2.64
CA MET A 50 -0.81 -24.58 3.87
C MET A 50 -0.12 -23.69 4.90
N HIS A 51 -0.77 -23.54 6.05
CA HIS A 51 -0.20 -22.85 7.19
C HIS A 51 0.30 -23.85 8.22
N THR A 52 1.41 -23.51 8.86
CA THR A 52 1.93 -24.19 10.06
C THR A 52 1.87 -23.20 11.22
N GLU A 53 2.02 -23.68 12.45
CA GLU A 53 2.10 -22.79 13.63
C GLU A 53 3.21 -21.74 13.46
N PHE A 54 4.32 -22.12 12.84
CA PHE A 54 5.41 -21.21 12.53
C PHE A 54 4.98 -20.13 11.53
N THR A 55 4.36 -20.49 10.39
CA THR A 55 3.97 -19.48 9.39
C THR A 55 2.83 -18.58 9.88
N LEU A 56 1.94 -19.07 10.75
CA LEU A 56 0.92 -18.26 11.42
C LEU A 56 1.54 -17.24 12.39
N LYS A 57 2.58 -17.65 13.13
CA LYS A 57 3.35 -16.74 13.98
C LYS A 57 4.04 -15.66 13.14
N CYS A 58 4.72 -16.05 12.06
CA CYS A 58 5.31 -15.10 11.12
C CYS A 58 4.26 -14.12 10.58
N LEU A 59 3.10 -14.62 10.12
CA LEU A 59 2.03 -13.77 9.60
C LEU A 59 1.56 -12.74 10.64
N THR A 60 1.39 -13.17 11.89
CA THR A 60 1.00 -12.28 12.99
C THR A 60 2.04 -11.19 13.24
N ASP A 61 3.32 -11.56 13.29
CA ASP A 61 4.42 -10.63 13.57
C ASP A 61 4.65 -9.65 12.41
N VAL A 62 4.59 -10.14 11.17
CA VAL A 62 4.69 -9.31 9.96
C VAL A 62 3.49 -8.36 9.86
N THR A 63 2.28 -8.81 10.20
CA THR A 63 1.10 -7.93 10.25
C THR A 63 1.32 -6.76 11.21
N LYS A 64 1.87 -7.00 12.40
CA LYS A 64 2.20 -5.93 13.36
C LYS A 64 3.27 -4.97 12.80
N SER A 65 4.28 -5.50 12.12
CA SER A 65 5.31 -4.69 11.45
C SER A 65 4.72 -3.81 10.37
N LEU A 66 3.89 -4.39 9.49
CA LEU A 66 3.21 -3.70 8.41
C LEU A 66 2.40 -2.52 8.93
N PHE A 67 1.56 -2.72 9.95
CA PHE A 67 0.78 -1.62 10.52
C PHE A 67 1.64 -0.57 11.24
N ARG A 68 2.81 -0.94 11.76
CA ARG A 68 3.76 0.04 12.34
C ARG A 68 4.38 0.90 11.25
N GLN A 69 4.88 0.27 10.18
CA GLN A 69 5.48 0.97 9.04
C GLN A 69 4.45 1.81 8.29
N LEU A 70 3.23 1.34 8.10
CA LEU A 70 2.16 2.11 7.45
C LEU A 70 1.85 3.39 8.22
N ARG A 71 1.73 3.31 9.55
CA ARG A 71 1.55 4.50 10.41
C ARG A 71 2.75 5.43 10.35
N TYR A 72 3.97 4.88 10.27
CA TYR A 72 5.19 5.68 10.12
C TYR A 72 5.24 6.40 8.76
N PHE A 73 4.92 5.70 7.68
CA PHE A 73 4.77 6.26 6.33
C PHE A 73 3.75 7.40 6.30
N THR A 74 2.58 7.21 6.91
CA THR A 74 1.57 8.29 7.00
C THR A 74 2.11 9.49 7.78
N ARG A 75 2.74 9.27 8.94
CA ARG A 75 3.19 10.36 9.81
C ARG A 75 4.38 11.13 9.24
N VAL A 76 5.29 10.47 8.52
CA VAL A 76 6.55 11.06 8.06
C VAL A 76 6.49 11.38 6.57
N THR A 77 6.18 10.39 5.75
CA THR A 77 6.18 10.56 4.29
C THR A 77 4.95 11.32 3.83
N CYS A 78 3.72 10.87 4.12
CA CYS A 78 2.54 11.60 3.66
C CYS A 78 2.45 13.03 4.20
N ALA A 79 2.93 13.28 5.42
CA ALA A 79 2.95 14.63 5.99
C ALA A 79 3.92 15.59 5.27
N ALA A 80 4.96 15.07 4.61
CA ALA A 80 5.94 15.87 3.86
C ALA A 80 5.44 16.28 2.47
N PHE A 81 4.46 15.57 1.90
CA PHE A 81 3.93 15.85 0.57
C PHE A 81 2.50 16.37 0.64
N ASN A 82 2.28 17.60 0.20
CA ASN A 82 0.93 18.15 0.07
C ASN A 82 0.24 17.59 -1.18
N THR A 83 -0.34 16.41 -1.06
CA THR A 83 -1.11 15.77 -2.15
C THR A 83 -2.57 16.22 -2.09
N GLN A 84 -3.12 16.61 -3.23
CA GLN A 84 -4.53 16.95 -3.41
C GLN A 84 -5.16 16.02 -4.45
N GLU A 85 -6.48 15.88 -4.40
CA GLU A 85 -7.19 15.18 -5.47
C GLU A 85 -6.94 15.86 -6.82
N LEU A 86 -6.82 15.05 -7.87
CA LEU A 86 -6.79 15.58 -9.23
C LEU A 86 -8.16 16.20 -9.57
N PRO A 87 -8.23 17.21 -10.46
CA PRO A 87 -9.50 17.84 -10.85
C PRO A 87 -10.56 16.83 -11.32
N ARG A 88 -10.12 15.74 -11.95
CA ARG A 88 -10.99 14.64 -12.38
C ARG A 88 -11.61 13.86 -11.21
N GLU A 89 -10.83 13.63 -10.16
CA GLU A 89 -11.24 12.92 -8.95
C GLU A 89 -12.22 13.77 -8.14
N GLU A 90 -11.90 15.05 -7.98
CA GLU A 90 -12.78 16.02 -7.33
C GLU A 90 -14.12 16.14 -8.06
N ALA A 91 -14.11 16.29 -9.39
CA ALA A 91 -15.33 16.32 -10.18
C ALA A 91 -16.14 15.01 -10.08
N ALA A 92 -15.46 13.86 -9.98
CA ALA A 92 -16.11 12.57 -9.78
C ALA A 92 -16.77 12.46 -8.40
N ARG A 93 -16.11 12.97 -7.36
CA ARG A 93 -16.69 13.10 -6.01
C ARG A 93 -17.89 14.03 -6.00
N GLY A 94 -17.80 15.20 -6.64
CA GLY A 94 -18.92 16.14 -6.79
C GLY A 94 -20.16 15.50 -7.43
N ARG A 95 -19.98 14.75 -8.52
CA ARG A 95 -21.08 14.00 -9.18
C ARG A 95 -21.71 12.93 -8.28
N ARG A 96 -20.90 12.24 -7.46
CA ARG A 96 -21.43 11.24 -6.50
C ARG A 96 -22.26 11.92 -5.41
N ASN A 97 -21.77 13.03 -4.84
CA ASN A 97 -22.47 13.78 -3.81
C ASN A 97 -23.80 14.34 -4.33
N ALA A 98 -23.81 14.90 -5.55
CA ALA A 98 -25.03 15.39 -6.18
C ALA A 98 -26.06 14.28 -6.42
N LYS A 99 -25.63 13.05 -6.77
CA LYS A 99 -26.50 11.89 -6.90
C LYS A 99 -27.04 11.36 -5.57
N MET A 100 -26.30 11.55 -4.47
CA MET A 100 -26.76 11.13 -3.14
C MET A 100 -27.71 12.14 -2.49
N ALA A 101 -27.64 13.41 -2.92
CA ALA A 101 -28.49 14.49 -2.43
C ALA A 101 -29.80 14.66 -3.22
N ALA A 102 -29.97 13.92 -4.32
CA ALA A 102 -31.19 13.83 -5.14
C ALA A 102 -31.94 12.54 -4.81
#